data_AF-A0A7G6XTE7-F1
#
_entry.id   AF-A0A7G6XTE7-F1
#
_cell.length_a   1.000
_cell.length_b   1.000
_cell.length_c   1.000
_cell.angle_alpha   90.00
_cell.angle_beta   90.00
_cell.angle_gamma   90.00
#
_symmetry.space_group_name_H-M   'P 1'
#
loop_
_entity.id
_entity.type
_entity.pdbx_description
1 polymer ?
#
loop_
_entity_poly.entity_id
_entity_poly.type
_entity_poly.pdbx_seq_one_letter_code
_entity_poly.pdbx_strand_id
1 'polypeptide(L)'
;MAGWQGGWARGLWRTAVALAAPPLAAALAFGVAWQSAYGSLGDWGFILGGLLLPLLLLGGHAALAARRGASLIALSALPAGLGAILAVASVGHSALEDRGVEISCLVLKVTEHTETESSMDSEGHWTSTTRTSYDHRLGCPAGGPEHLDAASRLAKEGESLAVVHDPQGKVSPRAAGDVHGWGLRTAAAVAVGAAVLLGLAGGIGEAYRKRRRRPRGPTAR
;
A
#
# COMPACT_ATOMS: atom_id res chain seq x y z
N MET A 1 -35.25 -4.03 -32.32
CA MET A 1 -34.21 -5.03 -31.95
C MET A 1 -32.92 -4.39 -31.38
N ALA A 2 -32.99 -3.25 -30.66
CA ALA A 2 -31.80 -2.49 -30.22
C ALA A 2 -31.34 -2.72 -28.76
N GLY A 3 -31.93 -3.68 -28.03
CA GLY A 3 -31.73 -3.81 -26.57
C GLY A 3 -30.62 -4.77 -26.11
N TRP A 4 -30.10 -5.64 -26.99
CA TRP A 4 -29.27 -6.77 -26.56
C TRP A 4 -27.76 -6.45 -26.51
N GLN A 5 -27.24 -5.66 -27.45
CA GLN A 5 -25.80 -5.35 -27.53
C GLN A 5 -25.31 -4.42 -26.39
N GLY A 6 -26.13 -3.46 -25.96
CA GLY A 6 -25.73 -2.49 -24.92
C GLY A 6 -25.57 -3.05 -23.50
N GLY A 7 -26.10 -4.24 -23.22
CA GLY A 7 -25.97 -4.89 -21.90
C GLY A 7 -24.63 -5.63 -21.72
N TRP A 8 -24.11 -6.19 -22.81
CA TRP A 8 -22.89 -7.01 -22.79
C TRP A 8 -21.63 -6.15 -22.74
N ALA A 9 -21.58 -5.08 -23.55
CA ALA A 9 -20.50 -4.09 -23.53
C ALA A 9 -20.34 -3.42 -22.15
N ARG A 10 -21.46 -3.08 -21.49
CA ARG A 10 -21.45 -2.52 -20.12
C ARG A 10 -20.98 -3.53 -19.06
N GLY A 11 -21.15 -4.83 -19.28
CA GLY A 11 -20.65 -5.88 -18.39
C GLY A 11 -19.14 -6.11 -18.53
N LEU A 12 -18.65 -6.14 -19.77
CA LEU A 12 -17.22 -6.23 -20.09
C LEU A 12 -16.45 -5.01 -19.59
N TRP A 13 -16.98 -3.81 -19.78
CA TRP A 13 -16.33 -2.59 -19.29
C TRP A 13 -16.16 -2.61 -17.76
N ARG A 14 -17.16 -3.11 -17.02
CA ARG A 14 -17.11 -3.18 -15.55
C ARG A 14 -16.08 -4.17 -15.05
N THR A 15 -15.96 -5.32 -15.72
CA THR A 15 -14.95 -6.32 -15.38
C THR A 15 -13.55 -5.82 -15.74
N ALA A 16 -13.38 -5.17 -16.89
CA ALA A 16 -12.11 -4.53 -17.27
C ALA A 16 -11.66 -3.47 -16.24
N VAL A 17 -12.58 -2.61 -15.76
CA VAL A 17 -12.26 -1.61 -14.73
C VAL A 17 -11.89 -2.27 -13.40
N ALA A 18 -12.56 -3.35 -13.00
CA ALA A 18 -12.22 -4.10 -11.79
C ALA A 18 -10.84 -4.76 -11.86
N LEU A 19 -10.38 -5.11 -13.06
CA LEU A 19 -9.05 -5.69 -13.28
C LEU A 19 -7.95 -4.65 -13.35
N ALA A 20 -8.26 -3.50 -13.96
CA ALA A 20 -7.27 -2.45 -14.18
C ALA A 20 -7.05 -1.59 -12.92
N ALA A 21 -8.08 -1.39 -12.08
CA ALA A 21 -7.99 -0.46 -10.95
C ALA A 21 -6.90 -0.84 -9.93
N PRO A 22 -6.79 -2.09 -9.45
CA PRO A 22 -5.73 -2.46 -8.50
C PRO A 22 -4.29 -2.24 -9.01
N PRO A 23 -3.88 -2.78 -10.18
CA PRO A 23 -2.52 -2.58 -10.67
C PRO A 23 -2.24 -1.12 -11.05
N LEU A 24 -3.24 -0.38 -11.56
CA LEU A 24 -3.07 1.05 -11.85
C LEU A 24 -2.83 1.86 -10.58
N ALA A 25 -3.58 1.60 -9.50
CA ALA A 25 -3.38 2.30 -8.23
C ALA A 25 -1.97 2.04 -7.67
N ALA A 26 -1.51 0.78 -7.70
CA ALA A 26 -0.17 0.43 -7.25
C ALA A 26 0.93 1.02 -8.14
N ALA A 27 0.76 1.00 -9.47
CA ALA A 27 1.72 1.58 -10.42
C ALA A 27 1.82 3.10 -10.27
N LEU A 28 0.70 3.79 -10.05
CA LEU A 28 0.69 5.23 -9.78
C LEU A 28 1.40 5.55 -8.47
N ALA A 29 1.09 4.81 -7.40
CA ALA A 29 1.73 4.99 -6.09
C ALA A 29 3.25 4.79 -6.20
N PHE A 30 3.69 3.72 -6.86
CA PHE A 30 5.08 3.43 -7.14
C PHE A 30 5.75 4.54 -7.96
N GLY A 31 5.13 4.95 -9.07
CA GLY A 31 5.69 5.96 -9.98
C GLY A 31 5.86 7.32 -9.30
N VAL A 32 4.89 7.73 -8.48
CA VAL A 32 4.99 8.98 -7.72
C VAL A 32 6.05 8.87 -6.64
N ALA A 33 6.09 7.76 -5.88
CA ALA A 33 7.14 7.54 -4.89
C ALA A 33 8.54 7.53 -5.52
N TRP A 34 8.69 6.91 -6.69
CA TRP A 34 9.93 6.92 -7.47
C TRP A 34 10.32 8.34 -7.87
N GLN A 35 9.37 9.11 -8.40
CA GLN A 35 9.62 10.50 -8.79
C GLN A 35 9.89 11.42 -7.59
N SER A 36 9.40 11.08 -6.40
CA SER A 36 9.76 11.77 -5.17
C SER A 36 11.16 11.42 -4.68
N ALA A 37 11.52 10.14 -4.71
CA ALA A 37 12.83 9.67 -4.29
C ALA A 37 13.95 10.11 -5.26
N TYR A 38 13.70 10.11 -6.56
CA TYR A 38 14.72 10.39 -7.58
C TYR A 38 14.55 11.73 -8.30
N GLY A 39 13.33 12.24 -8.38
CA GLY A 39 13.00 13.45 -9.12
C GLY A 39 12.78 14.67 -8.22
N SER A 40 11.93 15.58 -8.69
CA SER A 40 11.64 16.86 -8.04
C SER A 40 10.30 16.90 -7.31
N LEU A 41 9.57 15.78 -7.24
CA LEU A 41 8.31 15.73 -6.49
C LEU A 41 8.65 15.71 -4.99
N GLY A 42 8.71 16.89 -4.36
CA GLY A 42 8.85 16.98 -2.91
C GLY A 42 7.69 16.32 -2.14
N ASP A 43 7.68 16.47 -0.82
CA ASP A 43 6.78 15.75 0.09
C ASP A 43 5.29 15.91 -0.27
N TRP A 44 4.87 17.09 -0.73
CA TRP A 44 3.50 17.32 -1.18
C TRP A 44 3.11 16.48 -2.39
N GLY A 45 4.04 16.27 -3.32
CA GLY A 45 3.83 15.43 -4.48
C GLY A 45 3.66 13.96 -4.07
N PHE A 46 4.46 13.50 -3.11
CA PHE A 46 4.35 12.18 -2.52
C PHE A 46 2.99 11.97 -1.83
N ILE A 47 2.58 12.92 -0.98
CA ILE A 47 1.32 12.84 -0.24
C ILE A 47 0.13 12.82 -1.20
N LEU A 48 0.07 13.81 -2.11
CA LEU A 48 -1.09 13.98 -3.00
C LEU A 48 -1.15 12.88 -4.07
N GLY A 49 -0.03 12.60 -4.74
CA GLY A 49 0.01 11.67 -5.86
C GLY A 49 0.27 10.22 -5.46
N GLY A 50 1.11 10.00 -4.43
CA GLY A 50 1.56 8.67 -4.02
C GLY A 50 0.61 8.01 -3.02
N LEU A 51 -0.07 8.80 -2.18
CA LEU A 51 -0.94 8.27 -1.12
C LEU A 51 -2.42 8.60 -1.36
N LEU A 52 -2.74 9.89 -1.49
CA LEU A 52 -4.13 10.37 -1.52
C LEU A 52 -4.85 9.97 -2.82
N LEU A 53 -4.22 10.13 -3.98
CA LEU A 53 -4.81 9.79 -5.27
C LEU A 53 -5.15 8.28 -5.40
N PRO A 54 -4.24 7.33 -5.11
CA PRO A 54 -4.56 5.91 -5.11
C PRO A 54 -5.69 5.54 -4.15
N LEU A 55 -5.72 6.13 -2.95
CA LEU A 55 -6.78 5.91 -1.97
C LEU A 55 -8.14 6.40 -2.46
N LEU A 56 -8.20 7.58 -3.09
CA LEU A 56 -9.44 8.10 -3.68
C LEU A 56 -9.93 7.22 -4.84
N LEU A 57 -9.02 6.73 -5.70
CA LEU A 57 -9.37 5.84 -6.80
C LEU A 57 -9.90 4.49 -6.29
N LEU A 58 -9.23 3.88 -5.31
CA LEU A 58 -9.65 2.61 -4.72
C LEU A 58 -10.93 2.75 -3.90
N GLY A 59 -11.06 3.82 -3.12
CA GLY A 59 -12.27 4.12 -2.35
C GLY A 59 -13.47 4.37 -3.26
N GLY A 60 -13.30 5.14 -4.34
CA GLY A 60 -14.32 5.34 -5.36
C GLY A 60 -14.71 4.04 -6.07
N HIS A 61 -13.72 3.20 -6.40
CA HIS A 61 -13.94 1.87 -6.98
C HIS A 61 -14.77 0.98 -6.03
N ALA A 62 -14.37 0.89 -4.77
CA ALA A 62 -15.05 0.10 -3.76
C ALA A 62 -16.48 0.60 -3.49
N ALA A 63 -16.68 1.91 -3.37
CA ALA A 63 -18.00 2.49 -3.15
C ALA A 63 -18.95 2.23 -4.32
N LEU A 64 -18.47 2.37 -5.56
CA LEU A 64 -19.25 2.06 -6.77
C LEU A 64 -19.58 0.57 -6.88
N ALA A 65 -18.65 -0.31 -6.50
CA ALA A 65 -18.88 -1.76 -6.46
C ALA A 65 -19.89 -2.14 -5.38
N ALA A 66 -19.75 -1.60 -4.17
CA ALA A 66 -20.65 -1.85 -3.04
C ALA A 66 -22.09 -1.41 -3.34
N ARG A 67 -22.29 -0.20 -3.89
CA ARG A 67 -23.61 0.30 -4.33
C ARG A 67 -24.30 -0.59 -5.35
N ARG A 68 -23.55 -1.44 -6.06
CA ARG A 68 -24.06 -2.39 -7.06
C ARG A 68 -24.28 -3.79 -6.51
N GLY A 69 -23.97 -4.03 -5.23
CA GLY A 69 -24.01 -5.37 -4.61
C GLY A 69 -22.82 -6.25 -4.98
N ALA A 70 -21.75 -5.66 -5.52
CA ALA A 70 -20.55 -6.35 -6.01
C ALA A 70 -19.51 -6.52 -4.89
N SER A 71 -19.86 -7.23 -3.81
CA SER A 71 -19.07 -7.27 -2.57
C SER A 71 -17.61 -7.72 -2.77
N LEU A 72 -17.36 -8.73 -3.61
CA LEU A 72 -15.99 -9.21 -3.88
C LEU A 72 -15.16 -8.19 -4.68
N ILE A 73 -15.78 -7.44 -5.58
CA ILE A 73 -15.11 -6.36 -6.32
C ILE A 73 -14.78 -5.22 -5.36
N ALA A 74 -15.69 -4.87 -4.45
CA ALA A 74 -15.41 -3.87 -3.43
C ALA A 74 -14.28 -4.32 -2.48
N LEU A 75 -14.28 -5.59 -2.07
CA LEU A 75 -13.27 -6.16 -1.19
C LEU A 75 -11.87 -6.17 -1.83
N SER A 76 -11.77 -6.24 -3.16
CA SER A 76 -10.49 -6.19 -3.88
C SER A 76 -9.69 -4.91 -3.62
N ALA A 77 -10.33 -3.82 -3.19
CA ALA A 77 -9.66 -2.56 -2.86
C ALA A 77 -8.72 -2.67 -1.64
N LEU A 78 -8.98 -3.59 -0.71
CA LEU A 78 -8.15 -3.77 0.49
C LEU A 78 -6.74 -4.28 0.14
N PRO A 79 -6.58 -5.46 -0.50
CA PRO A 79 -5.25 -5.92 -0.91
C PRO A 79 -4.62 -5.01 -1.98
N ALA A 80 -5.43 -4.30 -2.79
CA ALA A 80 -4.91 -3.29 -3.70
C ALA A 80 -4.26 -2.11 -2.96
N GLY A 81 -4.93 -1.61 -1.91
CA GLY A 81 -4.40 -0.54 -1.06
C GLY A 81 -3.13 -0.96 -0.34
N LEU A 82 -3.11 -2.19 0.21
CA LEU A 82 -1.90 -2.76 0.80
C LEU A 82 -0.76 -2.85 -0.23
N GLY A 83 -1.06 -3.34 -1.45
CA GLY A 83 -0.09 -3.41 -2.53
C GLY A 83 0.49 -2.04 -2.91
N ALA A 84 -0.34 -1.00 -2.94
CA ALA A 84 0.11 0.38 -3.19
C ALA A 84 1.04 0.89 -2.08
N ILE A 85 0.69 0.68 -0.81
CA ILE A 85 1.52 1.07 0.34
C ILE A 85 2.89 0.35 0.31
N LEU A 86 2.88 -0.96 0.05
CA LEU A 86 4.10 -1.75 -0.05
C LEU A 86 4.95 -1.32 -1.26
N ALA A 87 4.32 -0.98 -2.38
CA ALA A 87 5.03 -0.47 -3.55
C ALA A 87 5.75 0.85 -3.23
N VAL A 88 5.09 1.78 -2.54
CA VAL A 88 5.68 3.02 -2.05
C VAL A 88 6.84 2.76 -1.11
N ALA A 89 6.65 1.90 -0.10
CA ALA A 89 7.71 1.55 0.86
C ALA A 89 8.92 0.90 0.19
N SER A 90 8.69 0.12 -0.87
CA SER A 90 9.76 -0.54 -1.63
C SER A 90 10.68 0.45 -2.34
N VAL A 91 10.17 1.62 -2.75
CA VAL A 91 11.00 2.65 -3.39
C VAL A 91 12.04 3.20 -2.42
N GLY A 92 11.65 3.46 -1.17
CA GLY A 92 12.58 3.93 -0.15
C GLY A 92 13.73 2.96 0.09
N HIS A 93 13.44 1.66 0.14
CA HIS A 93 14.48 0.63 0.26
C HIS A 93 15.36 0.58 -0.99
N SER A 94 14.75 0.62 -2.17
CA SER A 94 15.47 0.60 -3.44
C SER A 94 16.43 1.79 -3.56
N ALA A 95 16.01 2.98 -3.14
CA ALA A 95 16.85 4.16 -3.15
C ALA A 95 18.04 4.05 -2.20
N LEU A 96 17.84 3.46 -1.01
CA LEU A 96 18.95 3.20 -0.09
C LEU A 96 19.86 2.07 -0.59
N GLU A 97 19.34 1.06 -1.29
CA GLU A 97 20.15 0.03 -1.95
C GLU A 97 21.00 0.61 -3.09
N ASP A 98 20.41 1.49 -3.93
CA ASP A 98 21.05 1.99 -5.14
C ASP A 98 22.09 3.10 -4.85
N ARG A 99 21.82 3.98 -3.89
CA ARG A 99 22.66 5.16 -3.61
C ARG A 99 22.90 5.46 -2.13
N GLY A 100 22.43 4.59 -1.23
CA GLY A 100 22.62 4.80 0.19
C GLY A 100 24.09 4.69 0.58
N VAL A 101 24.50 5.50 1.54
CA VAL A 101 25.85 5.45 2.12
C VAL A 101 25.74 4.89 3.52
N GLU A 102 26.43 3.78 3.75
CA GLU A 102 26.57 3.18 5.07
C GLU A 102 27.55 4.01 5.92
N ILE A 103 27.15 4.32 7.14
CA ILE A 103 27.93 5.06 8.12
C ILE A 103 27.72 4.45 9.50
N SER A 104 28.81 4.39 10.28
CA SER A 104 28.77 3.93 11.66
C SER A 104 28.51 5.11 12.58
N CYS A 105 27.44 5.04 13.37
CA CYS A 105 27.03 6.12 14.27
C CYS A 105 26.97 5.64 15.71
N LEU A 106 27.32 6.52 16.65
CA LEU A 106 27.14 6.23 18.07
C LEU A 106 25.70 6.52 18.47
N VAL A 107 25.03 5.60 19.16
CA VAL A 107 23.70 5.86 19.73
C VAL A 107 23.85 6.73 20.97
N LEU A 108 23.40 7.98 20.89
CA LEU A 108 23.48 8.95 21.97
C LEU A 108 22.33 8.81 22.96
N LYS A 109 21.16 8.39 22.48
CA LYS A 109 19.96 8.20 23.30
C LYS A 109 18.97 7.31 22.58
N VAL A 110 18.22 6.50 23.32
CA VAL A 110 17.06 5.77 22.80
C VAL A 110 15.83 6.20 23.58
N THR A 111 14.84 6.76 22.90
CA THR A 111 13.55 7.14 23.48
C THR A 111 12.51 6.11 23.07
N GLU A 112 11.87 5.49 24.05
CA GLU A 112 10.79 4.54 23.82
C GLU A 112 9.45 5.28 23.81
N HIS A 113 8.69 5.10 22.74
CA HIS A 113 7.36 5.65 22.56
C HIS A 113 6.36 4.50 22.50
N THR A 114 5.48 4.44 23.49
CA THR A 114 4.42 3.45 23.56
C THR A 114 3.07 4.12 23.32
N GLU A 115 2.44 3.76 22.22
CA GLU A 115 1.11 4.23 21.84
C GLU A 115 0.12 3.08 22.04
N THR A 116 -0.95 3.34 22.80
CA THR A 116 -2.04 2.39 22.97
C THR A 116 -3.26 2.94 22.26
N GLU A 117 -3.67 2.28 21.19
CA GLU A 117 -4.93 2.56 20.51
C GLU A 117 -6.01 1.63 21.05
N SER A 118 -7.12 2.22 21.49
CA SER A 118 -8.29 1.47 21.95
C SER A 118 -9.45 1.73 21.00
N SER A 119 -10.04 0.66 20.46
CA SER A 119 -11.23 0.73 19.62
C SER A 119 -12.34 -0.14 20.20
N MET A 120 -13.58 0.34 20.14
CA MET A 120 -14.77 -0.45 20.46
C MET A 120 -15.37 -1.00 19.17
N ASP A 121 -15.64 -2.30 19.13
CA ASP A 121 -16.35 -2.92 18.02
C ASP A 121 -17.85 -2.60 18.04
N SER A 122 -18.58 -3.03 17.02
CA SER A 122 -20.04 -2.81 16.93
C SER A 122 -20.86 -3.60 17.95
N GLU A 123 -20.24 -4.53 18.67
CA GLU A 123 -20.86 -5.38 19.69
C GLU A 123 -20.57 -4.87 21.11
N GLY A 124 -19.79 -3.80 21.25
CA GLY A 124 -19.42 -3.19 22.53
C GLY A 124 -18.17 -3.76 23.17
N HIS A 125 -17.41 -4.62 22.47
CA HIS A 125 -16.13 -5.12 22.98
C HIS A 125 -15.01 -4.11 22.73
N TRP A 126 -14.22 -3.87 23.78
CA TRP A 126 -13.00 -3.07 23.68
C TRP A 126 -11.83 -3.95 23.22
N THR A 127 -11.15 -3.52 22.16
CA THR A 127 -9.85 -4.05 21.76
C THR A 127 -8.82 -2.95 21.93
N SER A 128 -7.72 -3.24 22.63
CA SER A 128 -6.56 -2.36 22.71
C SER A 128 -5.37 -2.98 21.98
N THR A 129 -4.72 -2.17 21.16
CA THR A 129 -3.46 -2.54 20.50
C THR A 129 -2.37 -1.60 20.99
N THR A 130 -1.35 -2.15 21.62
CA THR A 130 -0.17 -1.39 22.05
C THR A 130 0.93 -1.52 21.00
N ARG A 131 1.43 -0.39 20.52
CA ARG A 131 2.58 -0.32 19.62
C ARG A 131 3.71 0.42 20.33
N THR A 132 4.88 -0.21 20.35
CA THR A 132 6.11 0.41 20.84
C THR A 132 6.99 0.77 19.65
N SER A 133 7.56 1.96 19.69
CA SER A 133 8.54 2.46 18.73
C SER A 133 9.72 3.07 19.48
N TYR A 134 10.88 3.09 18.83
CA TYR A 134 12.14 3.53 19.41
C TYR A 134 12.76 4.59 18.52
N ASP A 135 12.84 5.82 19.01
CA ASP A 135 13.59 6.91 18.39
C ASP A 135 15.04 6.86 18.91
N HIS A 136 15.97 6.63 17.99
CA HIS A 136 17.40 6.60 18.28
C HIS A 136 18.02 7.92 17.85
N ARG A 137 18.51 8.69 18.83
CA ARG A 137 19.33 9.87 18.57
C ARG A 137 20.76 9.42 18.32
N LEU A 138 21.33 9.84 17.19
CA LEU A 138 22.61 9.37 16.68
C LEU A 138 23.66 10.49 16.69
N GLY A 139 24.89 10.10 17.04
CA GLY A 139 26.10 10.90 16.90
C GLY A 139 26.89 10.39 15.71
N CYS A 140 26.46 10.76 14.51
CA CYS A 140 27.13 10.39 13.28
C CYS A 140 28.25 11.39 12.91
N PRO A 141 29.28 10.95 12.16
CA PRO A 141 30.20 11.86 11.46
C PRO A 141 29.46 12.83 10.53
N ALA A 142 30.14 13.90 10.12
CA ALA A 142 29.56 14.98 9.31
C ALA A 142 28.83 14.43 8.05
N GLY A 143 27.58 14.87 7.86
CA GLY A 143 26.71 14.43 6.76
C GLY A 143 25.82 13.22 7.09
N GLY A 144 26.01 12.56 8.23
CA GLY A 144 25.14 11.47 8.69
C GLY A 144 23.82 11.94 9.33
N PRO A 145 22.85 11.02 9.50
CA PRO A 145 21.56 11.33 10.10
C PRO A 145 21.65 11.53 11.62
N GLU A 146 20.85 12.44 12.17
CA GLU A 146 20.80 12.67 13.62
C GLU A 146 19.79 11.78 14.36
N HIS A 147 18.80 11.24 13.64
CA HIS A 147 17.68 10.48 14.20
C HIS A 147 17.39 9.25 13.35
N LEU A 148 16.94 8.19 14.00
CA LEU A 148 16.51 6.94 13.39
C LEU A 148 15.35 6.33 14.17
N ASP A 149 14.17 6.31 13.55
CA ASP A 149 13.00 5.63 14.09
C ASP A 149 12.98 4.15 13.71
N ALA A 150 12.77 3.28 14.69
CA ALA A 150 12.67 1.84 14.49
C ALA A 150 11.54 1.21 15.31
N ALA A 151 10.99 0.10 14.80
CA ALA A 151 9.96 -0.67 15.51
C ALA A 151 10.52 -1.53 16.65
N SER A 152 11.83 -1.69 16.72
CA SER A 152 12.54 -2.42 17.76
C SER A 152 13.75 -1.62 18.21
N ARG A 153 14.24 -1.92 19.41
CA ARG A 153 15.50 -1.35 19.90
C ARG A 153 16.65 -2.00 19.12
N LEU A 154 17.33 -1.20 18.30
CA LEU A 154 18.40 -1.68 17.41
C LEU A 154 19.75 -1.78 18.11
N ALA A 155 20.02 -0.85 19.03
CA ALA A 155 21.23 -0.80 19.84
C ALA A 155 20.94 -0.03 21.14
N LYS A 156 21.82 -0.15 22.13
CA LYS A 156 21.75 0.60 23.39
C LYS A 156 22.49 1.93 23.27
N GLU A 157 22.18 2.85 24.19
CA GLU A 157 22.96 4.07 24.36
C GLU A 157 24.44 3.74 24.59
N GLY A 158 25.33 4.44 23.88
CA GLY A 158 26.77 4.22 23.86
C GLY A 158 27.25 3.12 22.91
N GLU A 159 26.35 2.35 22.28
CA GLU A 159 26.72 1.36 21.27
C GLU A 159 26.80 1.98 19.86
N SER A 160 27.58 1.32 19.00
CA SER A 160 27.70 1.70 17.59
C SER A 160 26.61 1.00 16.76
N LEU A 161 25.96 1.76 15.89
CA LEU A 161 24.93 1.28 14.97
C LEU A 161 25.34 1.62 13.53
N ALA A 162 25.32 0.62 12.65
CA ALA A 162 25.51 0.81 11.22
C ALA A 162 24.19 1.28 10.58
N VAL A 163 24.22 2.46 9.96
CA VAL A 163 23.06 3.13 9.38
C VAL A 163 23.35 3.45 7.93
N VAL A 164 22.40 3.17 7.06
CA VAL A 164 22.43 3.60 5.66
C VAL A 164 21.52 4.81 5.52
N HIS A 165 22.05 5.89 4.96
CA HIS A 165 21.31 7.12 4.73
C HIS A 165 21.41 7.53 3.26
N ASP A 166 20.42 8.29 2.80
CA ASP A 166 20.46 8.92 1.50
C ASP A 166 21.23 10.25 1.61
N PRO A 167 22.37 10.42 0.92
CA PRO A 167 23.12 11.68 0.95
C PRO A 167 22.33 12.89 0.45
N GLN A 168 21.26 12.66 -0.33
CA GLN A 168 20.37 13.72 -0.81
C GLN A 168 19.25 14.07 0.18
N GLY A 169 19.12 13.32 1.29
CA GLY A 169 18.10 13.55 2.31
C GLY A 169 16.65 13.34 1.83
N LYS A 170 16.42 12.67 0.70
CA LYS A 170 15.06 12.44 0.15
C LYS A 170 14.38 11.21 0.73
N VAL A 171 15.16 10.31 1.32
CA VAL A 171 14.67 9.06 1.91
C VAL A 171 15.19 8.95 3.33
N SER A 172 14.31 8.58 4.26
CA SER A 172 14.65 8.39 5.66
C SER A 172 15.73 7.32 5.84
N PRO A 173 16.68 7.52 6.77
CA PRO A 173 17.74 6.55 7.06
C PRO A 173 17.18 5.24 7.62
N ARG A 174 17.96 4.16 7.50
CA ARG A 174 17.64 2.83 8.01
C ARG A 174 18.86 2.14 8.59
N ALA A 175 18.65 1.15 9.47
CA ALA A 175 19.71 0.24 9.86
C ALA A 175 20.24 -0.52 8.63
N ALA A 176 21.56 -0.73 8.54
CA ALA A 176 22.18 -1.37 7.38
C ALA A 176 21.63 -2.78 7.08
N GLY A 177 21.30 -3.54 8.13
CA GLY A 177 20.69 -4.88 8.00
C GLY A 177 19.26 -4.90 7.45
N ASP A 178 18.57 -3.76 7.44
CA ASP A 178 17.16 -3.64 7.02
C ASP A 178 17.01 -3.07 5.59
N VAL A 179 18.11 -2.79 4.91
CA VAL A 179 18.11 -2.29 3.53
C VAL A 179 17.98 -3.48 2.57
N HIS A 180 16.79 -4.08 2.51
CA HIS A 180 16.43 -5.10 1.52
C HIS A 180 15.01 -4.85 0.96
N GLY A 181 14.92 -4.28 -0.23
CA GLY A 181 13.67 -3.92 -0.91
C GLY A 181 12.95 -5.09 -1.57
N TRP A 182 13.64 -6.20 -1.83
CA TRP A 182 13.08 -7.36 -2.54
C TRP A 182 11.82 -7.92 -1.86
N GLY A 183 11.86 -8.07 -0.53
CA GLY A 183 10.73 -8.61 0.24
C GLY A 183 9.46 -7.78 0.07
N LEU A 184 9.60 -6.45 0.11
CA LEU A 184 8.49 -5.52 -0.06
C LEU A 184 7.97 -5.49 -1.50
N ARG A 185 8.85 -5.54 -2.51
CA ARG A 185 8.42 -5.64 -3.92
C ARG A 185 7.61 -6.90 -4.17
N THR A 186 8.06 -8.02 -3.60
CA THR A 186 7.38 -9.32 -3.74
C THR A 186 6.03 -9.30 -3.02
N ALA A 187 5.98 -8.78 -1.79
CA ALA A 187 4.75 -8.64 -1.04
C ALA A 187 3.74 -7.70 -1.73
N ALA A 188 4.22 -6.60 -2.33
CA ALA A 188 3.39 -5.70 -3.13
C ALA A 188 2.78 -6.43 -4.35
N ALA A 189 3.60 -7.17 -5.09
CA ALA A 189 3.14 -7.94 -6.24
C ALA A 189 2.09 -9.01 -5.85
N VAL A 190 2.31 -9.72 -4.74
CA VAL A 190 1.36 -10.70 -4.21
C VAL A 190 0.04 -10.04 -3.80
N ALA A 191 0.09 -8.90 -3.11
CA ALA A 191 -1.10 -8.17 -2.69
C ALA A 191 -1.91 -7.65 -3.89
N VAL A 192 -1.25 -7.07 -4.89
CA VAL A 192 -1.91 -6.65 -6.15
C VAL A 192 -2.49 -7.85 -6.89
N GLY A 193 -1.76 -8.97 -6.97
CA GLY A 193 -2.24 -10.21 -7.58
C GLY A 193 -3.52 -10.74 -6.90
N ALA A 194 -3.55 -10.74 -5.56
CA ALA A 194 -4.74 -11.11 -4.80
C ALA A 194 -5.94 -10.20 -5.08
N ALA A 195 -5.71 -8.89 -5.20
CA ALA A 195 -6.76 -7.92 -5.57
C ALA A 195 -7.35 -8.23 -6.95
N VAL A 196 -6.50 -8.50 -7.95
CA VAL A 196 -6.93 -8.85 -9.31
C VAL A 196 -7.77 -10.13 -9.29
N LEU A 197 -7.34 -11.16 -8.57
CA LEU A 197 -8.08 -12.42 -8.45
C LEU A 197 -9.46 -12.25 -7.79
N LEU A 198 -9.55 -11.43 -6.74
CA LEU A 198 -10.83 -11.11 -6.09
C LEU A 198 -11.76 -10.33 -7.03
N GLY A 199 -11.22 -9.37 -7.78
CA GLY A 199 -11.95 -8.63 -8.81
C GLY A 199 -12.50 -9.55 -9.90
N LEU A 200 -11.68 -10.49 -10.39
CA LEU A 200 -12.09 -11.53 -11.35
C LEU A 200 -13.23 -12.38 -10.81
N ALA A 201 -13.04 -12.95 -9.61
CA ALA A 201 -14.03 -13.82 -8.98
C ALA A 201 -15.37 -13.10 -8.78
N GLY A 202 -15.32 -11.84 -8.34
CA GLY A 202 -16.50 -10.98 -8.22
C GLY A 202 -17.21 -10.73 -9.56
N GLY A 203 -16.45 -10.39 -10.60
CA GLY A 203 -16.99 -10.16 -11.94
C GLY A 203 -17.65 -11.40 -12.55
N ILE A 204 -16.99 -12.55 -12.42
CA ILE A 204 -17.53 -13.85 -12.88
C ILE A 204 -18.80 -14.19 -12.08
N GLY A 205 -18.77 -14.05 -10.75
CA GLY A 205 -19.92 -14.32 -9.89
C GLY A 205 -21.15 -13.48 -10.23
N GLU A 206 -20.96 -12.19 -10.55
CA GLU A 206 -22.05 -11.33 -11.03
C GLU A 206 -22.64 -11.80 -12.36
N ALA A 207 -21.79 -12.15 -13.32
CA ALA A 207 -22.21 -12.63 -14.63
C ALA A 207 -23.05 -13.92 -14.50
N TYR A 208 -22.60 -14.85 -13.66
CA TYR A 208 -23.36 -16.08 -13.34
C TYR A 208 -24.70 -15.79 -12.67
N ARG A 209 -24.75 -14.90 -11.65
CA ARG A 209 -26.02 -14.53 -10.98
C ARG A 209 -27.03 -13.92 -11.94
N LYS A 210 -26.59 -13.03 -12.84
CA LYS A 210 -27.47 -12.42 -13.86
C LYS A 210 -28.00 -13.46 -14.86
N ARG A 211 -27.18 -14.42 -15.26
CA ARG A 211 -27.61 -15.51 -16.15
C ARG A 211 -28.67 -16.40 -15.48
N ARG A 212 -28.53 -16.70 -14.19
CA ARG A 212 -29.47 -17.51 -13.42
C ARG A 212 -30.81 -16.82 -13.15
N ARG A 213 -30.83 -15.49 -13.01
CA ARG A 213 -32.05 -14.69 -12.77
C ARG A 213 -32.88 -14.38 -14.02
N ARG A 214 -32.42 -14.72 -15.23
CA ARG A 214 -33.29 -14.65 -16.42
C ARG A 214 -34.36 -15.73 -16.30
N PRO A 215 -35.65 -15.39 -16.20
CA PRO A 215 -36.71 -16.39 -16.25
C PRO A 215 -36.56 -17.17 -17.56
N ARG A 216 -36.65 -18.50 -17.51
CA ARG A 216 -36.94 -19.28 -18.71
C ARG A 216 -38.27 -18.74 -19.23
N GLY A 217 -38.23 -18.00 -20.34
CA GLY A 217 -39.45 -17.54 -20.99
C GLY A 217 -40.35 -18.75 -21.22
N PRO A 218 -41.68 -18.60 -21.09
CA PRO A 218 -42.60 -19.70 -21.29
C PRO A 218 -42.33 -20.30 -22.66
N THR A 219 -41.96 -21.59 -22.69
CA THR A 219 -41.98 -22.41 -23.89
C THR A 219 -43.41 -22.38 -24.39
N ALA A 220 -43.67 -21.53 -25.39
CA ALA A 220 -44.92 -21.51 -26.12
C ALA A 220 -45.14 -22.92 -26.70
N ARG A 221 -46.21 -23.57 -26.24
CA ARG A 221 -46.83 -24.71 -26.92
C ARG A 221 -47.92 -24.17 -27.81
#